data_AF-A0A8H7RC29-F1
#
_entry.id   AF-A0A8H7RC29-F1
#
_cell.length_a   1.000
_cell.length_b   1.000
_cell.length_c   1.000
_cell.angle_alpha   90.00
_cell.angle_beta   90.00
_cell.angle_gamma   90.00
#
_symmetry.space_group_name_H-M   'P 1'
#
loop_
_entity.id
_entity.type
_entity.pdbx_description
1 polymer ?
#
loop_
_entity_poly.entity_id
_entity_poly.type
_entity_poly.pdbx_seq_one_letter_code
_entity_poly.pdbx_strand_id
1 'polypeptide(L)'
;MKSLHLIQWIHIWNTMIGVVVFGTLIGVSKNIKVFIDSGSKIAGFGMKVKIRAPTFIDLLTPSHVGSFTTFAYPATYVFMLIPTICSMIYSAILAFDSSPNYKAWSPSKTLRSTIIFFTAALWFAALLPAVPGADVMTDGSAMSCNWTNYMQWKIQFNDPITYPWVTGMDNACSILKASDGMCWVLFLGWLLQSYLYMRAAHRARSVLNK
;
A
#
# COMPACT_ATOMS: atom_id res chain seq x y z
N MET A 1 12.60 36.59 2.89
CA MET A 1 12.36 35.21 2.37
C MET A 1 11.31 35.30 1.27
N LYS A 2 11.51 34.66 0.11
CA LYS A 2 10.45 34.59 -0.92
C LYS A 2 9.36 33.63 -0.43
N SER A 3 8.09 34.02 -0.57
CA SER A 3 6.96 33.14 -0.26
C SER A 3 6.99 31.92 -1.18
N LEU A 4 6.70 30.73 -0.64
CA LEU A 4 6.56 29.51 -1.43
C LEU A 4 5.35 29.62 -2.38
N HIS A 5 5.51 29.11 -3.60
CA HIS A 5 4.42 29.02 -4.56
C HIS A 5 3.42 27.92 -4.15
N LEU A 6 2.12 28.10 -4.46
CA LEU A 6 1.07 27.13 -4.10
C LEU A 6 1.37 25.70 -4.57
N ILE A 7 1.91 25.56 -5.79
CA ILE A 7 2.32 24.26 -6.36
C ILE A 7 3.39 23.58 -5.49
N GLN A 8 4.34 24.34 -4.94
CA GLN A 8 5.37 23.81 -4.03
C GLN A 8 4.75 23.39 -2.69
N TRP A 9 3.83 24.20 -2.14
CA TRP A 9 3.09 23.85 -0.92
C TRP A 9 2.33 22.54 -1.04
N ILE A 10 1.67 22.31 -2.18
CA ILE A 10 0.94 21.06 -2.40
C ILE A 10 1.91 19.88 -2.60
N HIS A 11 3.08 20.10 -3.21
CA HIS A 11 4.11 19.07 -3.26
C HIS A 11 4.65 18.69 -1.86
N ILE A 12 4.85 19.67 -0.98
CA ILE A 12 5.21 19.42 0.42
C ILE A 12 4.12 18.60 1.11
N TRP A 13 2.86 19.01 0.95
CA TRP A 13 1.72 18.31 1.54
C TRP A 13 1.61 16.86 1.03
N ASN A 14 1.68 16.65 -0.29
CA ASN A 14 1.68 15.32 -0.91
C ASN A 14 2.85 14.45 -0.41
N THR A 15 4.02 15.05 -0.17
CA THR A 15 5.17 14.35 0.40
C THR A 15 4.88 13.90 1.82
N MET A 16 4.35 14.80 2.66
CA MET A 16 4.01 14.47 4.05
C MET A 16 2.97 13.35 4.14
N ILE A 17 1.90 13.43 3.35
CA ILE A 17 0.89 12.37 3.28
C ILE A 17 1.50 11.07 2.75
N GLY A 18 2.35 11.14 1.71
CA GLY A 18 3.06 9.99 1.17
C GLY A 18 3.93 9.28 2.21
N VAL A 19 4.64 10.03 3.07
CA VAL A 19 5.42 9.47 4.19
C VAL A 19 4.51 8.73 5.17
N VAL A 20 3.35 9.29 5.50
CA VAL A 20 2.37 8.64 6.39
C VAL A 20 1.87 7.33 5.78
N VAL A 21 1.43 7.35 4.51
CA VAL A 21 0.96 6.13 3.81
C VAL A 21 2.07 5.09 3.72
N PHE A 22 3.30 5.50 3.41
CA PHE A 22 4.44 4.58 3.36
C PHE A 22 4.71 3.94 4.73
N GLY A 23 4.66 4.72 5.81
CA GLY A 23 4.81 4.24 7.17
C GLY A 23 3.72 3.24 7.58
N THR A 24 2.45 3.51 7.24
CA THR A 24 1.35 2.59 7.55
C THR A 24 1.47 1.30 6.74
N LEU A 25 1.88 1.36 5.46
CA LEU A 25 2.12 0.18 4.64
C LEU A 25 3.27 -0.69 5.18
N ILE A 26 4.36 -0.09 5.64
CA ILE A 26 5.42 -0.83 6.38
C ILE A 26 4.83 -1.50 7.62
N GLY A 27 3.94 -0.82 8.35
CA GLY A 27 3.21 -1.38 9.48
C GLY A 27 2.38 -2.62 9.13
N VAL A 28 1.68 -2.61 7.98
CA VAL A 28 0.96 -3.79 7.47
C VAL A 28 1.94 -4.95 7.25
N SER A 29 3.04 -4.68 6.53
CA SER A 29 4.05 -5.70 6.24
C SER A 29 4.70 -6.28 7.50
N LYS A 30 4.99 -5.45 8.49
CA LYS A 30 5.55 -5.90 9.77
C LYS A 30 4.60 -6.85 10.49
N ASN A 31 3.31 -6.52 10.59
CA ASN A 31 2.34 -7.36 11.28
C ASN A 31 2.09 -8.69 10.55
N ILE A 32 2.00 -8.66 9.21
CA ILE A 32 1.92 -9.88 8.38
C ILE A 32 3.17 -10.73 8.57
N LYS A 33 4.36 -10.14 8.57
CA LYS A 33 5.61 -10.87 8.78
C LYS A 33 5.68 -11.54 10.16
N VAL A 34 5.30 -10.82 11.22
CA VAL A 34 5.24 -11.39 12.58
C VAL A 34 4.28 -12.57 12.64
N PHE A 35 3.13 -12.47 11.96
CA PHE A 35 2.19 -13.57 11.82
C PHE A 35 2.83 -14.78 11.11
N ILE A 36 3.47 -14.57 9.95
CA ILE A 36 4.13 -15.65 9.21
C ILE A 36 5.24 -16.30 10.06
N ASP A 37 6.13 -15.50 10.65
CA ASP A 37 7.28 -16.00 11.40
C ASP A 37 6.89 -16.72 12.70
N SER A 38 5.73 -16.38 13.29
CA SER A 38 5.23 -17.00 14.53
C SER A 38 4.33 -18.20 14.26
N GLY A 39 3.37 -18.04 13.33
CA GLY A 39 2.45 -19.09 12.91
C GLY A 39 3.17 -20.24 12.21
N SER A 40 4.17 -19.94 11.37
CA SER A 40 4.98 -20.98 10.71
C SER A 40 5.70 -21.88 11.72
N LYS A 41 6.30 -21.30 12.76
CA LYS A 41 7.01 -22.03 13.80
C LYS A 41 6.10 -22.94 14.61
N ILE A 42 4.90 -22.47 14.96
CA ILE A 42 3.95 -23.22 15.79
C ILE A 42 3.23 -24.32 14.98
N ALA A 43 2.90 -24.04 13.72
CA ALA A 43 2.29 -25.01 12.82
C ALA A 43 3.30 -26.01 12.22
N GLY A 44 4.58 -25.98 12.64
CA GLY A 44 5.61 -26.92 12.19
C GLY A 44 6.18 -26.64 10.80
N PHE A 45 5.84 -25.53 10.16
CA PHE A 45 6.41 -25.12 8.87
C PHE A 45 7.85 -24.64 9.07
N GLY A 46 8.80 -25.40 8.52
CA GLY A 46 10.24 -25.07 8.57
C GLY A 46 11.04 -25.79 9.66
N MET A 47 10.40 -26.60 10.51
CA MET A 47 11.15 -27.63 11.23
C MET A 47 11.58 -28.68 10.20
N LYS A 48 12.89 -28.78 9.93
CA LYS A 48 13.47 -30.00 9.36
C LYS A 48 13.21 -31.13 10.37
N VAL A 49 12.05 -31.76 10.29
CA VAL A 49 11.78 -33.00 10.98
C VAL A 49 12.74 -34.01 10.37
N LYS A 50 13.76 -34.41 11.14
CA LYS A 50 14.60 -35.55 10.77
C LYS A 50 13.72 -36.79 10.92
N ILE A 51 13.05 -37.17 9.82
CA ILE A 51 12.14 -38.31 9.76
C ILE A 51 12.96 -39.57 10.10
N ARG A 52 12.79 -40.09 11.31
CA ARG A 52 13.06 -41.48 11.66
C ARG A 52 11.94 -42.31 11.05
N ALA A 53 12.26 -43.50 10.53
CA ALA A 53 11.34 -44.35 9.77
C ALA A 53 9.96 -44.52 10.46
N PRO A 54 8.85 -44.49 9.71
CA PRO A 54 7.50 -44.42 10.27
C PRO A 54 7.12 -45.75 10.91
N THR A 55 6.46 -45.66 12.08
CA THR A 55 5.76 -46.80 12.69
C THR A 55 4.28 -46.76 12.31
N PHE A 56 3.63 -47.93 12.28
CA PHE A 56 2.24 -48.16 11.83
C PHE A 56 1.15 -47.26 12.45
N ILE A 57 1.48 -46.52 13.53
CA ILE A 57 0.59 -45.58 14.22
C ILE A 57 0.44 -44.25 13.45
N ASP A 58 1.40 -43.87 12.60
CA ASP A 58 1.39 -42.59 11.86
C ASP A 58 0.40 -42.56 10.67
N LEU A 59 -0.26 -43.69 10.36
CA LEU A 59 -1.22 -43.82 9.26
C LEU A 59 -2.64 -43.36 9.61
N LEU A 60 -2.91 -42.94 10.85
CA LEU A 60 -4.25 -42.54 11.31
C LEU A 60 -4.43 -41.03 11.55
N THR A 61 -3.39 -40.22 11.35
CA THR A 61 -3.52 -38.76 11.39
C THR A 61 -3.62 -38.20 9.98
N PRO A 62 -4.69 -37.45 9.61
CA PRO A 62 -4.78 -36.81 8.32
C PRO A 62 -3.81 -35.63 8.28
N SER A 63 -2.55 -35.91 7.94
CA SER A 63 -1.54 -34.91 7.61
C SER A 63 -1.75 -34.44 6.16
N HIS A 64 -2.83 -33.69 5.95
CA HIS A 64 -3.02 -32.83 4.78
C HIS A 64 -2.76 -31.37 5.13
N VAL A 65 -1.70 -31.13 5.89
CA VAL A 65 -1.19 -29.77 6.03
C VAL A 65 -0.28 -29.54 4.83
N GLY A 66 -0.85 -28.97 3.78
CA GLY A 66 -0.12 -28.63 2.54
C GLY A 66 1.19 -27.89 2.83
N SER A 67 2.17 -28.04 1.95
CA SER A 67 3.42 -27.28 2.01
C SER A 67 3.15 -25.79 1.77
N PHE A 68 2.77 -25.05 2.81
CA PHE A 68 2.51 -23.61 2.74
C PHE A 68 3.82 -22.83 2.84
N THR A 69 4.63 -22.89 1.79
CA THR A 69 5.91 -22.17 1.72
C THR A 69 5.77 -20.69 1.36
N THR A 70 4.57 -20.23 1.01
CA THR A 70 4.34 -18.89 0.47
C THR A 70 3.04 -18.31 1.01
N PHE A 71 3.12 -17.58 2.13
CA PHE A 71 2.05 -16.64 2.48
C PHE A 71 2.18 -15.44 1.53
N ALA A 72 1.27 -15.32 0.57
CA ALA A 72 1.24 -14.20 -0.34
C ALA A 72 0.60 -12.99 0.36
N TYR A 73 1.25 -11.83 0.27
CA TYR A 73 0.64 -10.56 0.65
C TYR A 73 -0.65 -10.34 -0.17
N PRO A 74 -1.67 -9.63 0.37
CA PRO A 74 -2.75 -9.09 -0.46
C PRO A 74 -2.14 -8.43 -1.71
N ALA A 75 -2.49 -8.86 -2.92
CA ALA A 75 -1.82 -8.32 -4.13
C ALA A 75 -2.03 -6.80 -4.23
N THR A 76 -3.18 -6.35 -3.73
CA THR A 76 -3.59 -4.96 -3.56
C THR A 76 -2.63 -4.13 -2.70
N TYR A 77 -1.92 -4.74 -1.73
CA TYR A 77 -0.88 -4.06 -0.95
C TYR A 77 0.26 -3.55 -1.84
N VAL A 78 0.72 -4.36 -2.80
CA VAL A 78 1.82 -3.98 -3.71
C VAL A 78 1.36 -2.87 -4.66
N PHE A 79 0.11 -2.95 -5.12
CA PHE A 79 -0.51 -1.92 -5.96
C PHE A 79 -0.69 -0.59 -5.23
N MET A 80 -0.73 -0.56 -3.89
CA MET A 80 -0.68 0.66 -3.09
C MET A 80 0.75 1.16 -2.86
N LEU A 81 1.67 0.25 -2.53
CA LEU A 81 3.03 0.58 -2.12
C LEU A 81 3.82 1.29 -3.23
N ILE A 82 3.83 0.74 -4.44
CA ILE A 82 4.66 1.25 -5.54
C ILE A 82 4.22 2.67 -5.94
N PRO A 83 2.95 2.95 -6.26
CA PRO A 83 2.51 4.30 -6.61
C PRO A 83 2.71 5.30 -5.46
N THR A 84 2.53 4.88 -4.21
CA THR A 84 2.76 5.75 -3.04
C THR A 84 4.21 6.17 -2.92
N ILE A 85 5.17 5.24 -2.98
CA ILE A 85 6.60 5.58 -2.83
C ILE A 85 7.06 6.44 -4.00
N CYS A 86 6.71 6.05 -5.23
CA CYS A 86 7.14 6.79 -6.42
C CYS A 86 6.57 8.22 -6.41
N SER A 87 5.29 8.38 -6.06
CA SER A 87 4.66 9.70 -5.95
C SER A 87 5.27 10.52 -4.80
N MET A 88 5.49 9.93 -3.63
CA MET A 88 6.15 10.59 -2.50
C MET A 88 7.53 11.15 -2.89
N ILE A 89 8.39 10.32 -3.48
CA ILE A 89 9.74 10.73 -3.90
C ILE A 89 9.66 11.82 -4.97
N TYR A 90 8.80 11.64 -5.97
CA TYR A 90 8.64 12.63 -7.03
C TYR A 90 8.14 13.98 -6.50
N SER A 91 7.19 13.94 -5.56
CA SER A 91 6.67 15.14 -4.91
C SER A 91 7.72 15.82 -4.04
N ALA A 92 8.57 15.05 -3.35
CA ALA A 92 9.66 15.58 -2.55
C ALA A 92 10.66 16.35 -3.43
N ILE A 93 11.02 15.81 -4.59
CA ILE A 93 11.89 16.49 -5.56
C ILE A 93 11.26 17.81 -6.03
N LEU A 94 9.98 17.77 -6.43
CA LEU A 94 9.30 18.95 -6.96
C LEU A 94 8.93 20.00 -5.90
N ALA A 95 8.87 19.63 -4.62
CA ALA A 95 8.68 20.58 -3.52
C ALA A 95 9.80 21.64 -3.48
N PHE A 96 11.02 21.26 -3.89
CA PHE A 96 12.18 22.15 -3.93
C PHE A 96 12.44 22.75 -5.31
N ASP A 97 11.60 22.46 -6.31
CA ASP A 97 11.70 23.08 -7.62
C ASP A 97 11.26 24.56 -7.52
N SER A 98 12.20 25.47 -7.74
CA SER A 98 11.95 26.91 -7.71
C SER A 98 11.25 27.44 -8.97
N SER A 99 11.14 26.63 -10.02
CA SER A 99 10.61 27.03 -11.33
C SER A 99 9.23 27.71 -11.28
N PRO A 100 8.26 27.25 -10.46
CA PRO A 100 6.95 27.90 -10.36
C PRO A 100 6.99 29.35 -9.88
N ASN A 101 8.10 29.84 -9.32
CA ASN A 101 8.25 31.23 -8.88
C ASN A 101 8.57 32.22 -10.02
N TYR A 102 8.93 31.73 -11.21
CA TYR A 102 9.17 32.61 -12.35
C TYR A 102 7.84 33.06 -12.98
N LYS A 103 7.68 34.36 -13.24
CA LYS A 103 6.44 34.93 -13.81
C LYS A 103 6.01 34.30 -15.15
N ALA A 104 6.98 33.89 -15.96
CA ALA A 104 6.75 33.25 -17.26
C ALA A 104 6.78 31.71 -17.20
N TRP A 105 6.72 31.12 -16.00
CA TRP A 105 6.80 29.68 -15.85
C TRP A 105 5.59 29.00 -16.50
N SER A 106 5.89 28.03 -17.36
CA SER A 106 4.91 27.13 -17.96
C SER A 106 5.41 25.70 -17.76
N PRO A 107 4.63 24.80 -17.16
CA PRO A 107 5.05 23.41 -17.06
C PRO A 107 5.10 22.76 -18.43
N SER A 108 6.12 21.94 -18.66
CA SER A 108 6.30 21.22 -19.92
C SER A 108 5.15 20.23 -20.17
N LYS A 109 4.99 19.77 -21.42
CA LYS A 109 4.01 18.70 -21.74
C LYS A 109 4.33 17.43 -20.94
N THR A 110 5.60 17.03 -20.89
CA THR A 110 6.06 15.85 -20.15
C THR A 110 5.74 15.95 -18.67
N LEU A 111 6.07 17.07 -18.02
CA LEU A 111 5.80 17.26 -16.60
C LEU A 111 4.30 17.13 -16.29
N ARG A 112 3.44 17.76 -17.10
CA ARG A 112 1.98 17.64 -16.93
C ARG A 112 1.49 16.20 -17.10
N SER A 113 1.96 15.50 -18.14
CA SER A 113 1.63 14.09 -18.36
C SER A 113 2.07 13.21 -17.20
N THR A 114 3.26 13.45 -16.63
CA THR A 114 3.75 12.73 -15.45
C THR A 114 2.87 12.98 -14.22
N ILE A 115 2.46 14.22 -13.97
CA ILE A 115 1.56 14.55 -12.84
C ILE A 115 0.20 13.85 -13.00
N ILE A 116 -0.36 13.84 -14.21
CA ILE A 116 -1.62 13.13 -14.52
C ILE A 116 -1.44 11.62 -14.34
N PHE A 117 -0.32 11.06 -14.81
CA PHE A 117 -0.03 9.63 -14.68
C PHE A 117 0.04 9.19 -13.21
N PHE A 118 0.74 9.93 -12.36
CA PHE A 118 0.76 9.66 -10.92
C PHE A 118 -0.62 9.79 -10.28
N THR A 119 -1.42 10.75 -10.71
CA THR A 119 -2.80 10.91 -10.24
C THR A 119 -3.64 9.68 -10.57
N ALA A 120 -3.55 9.17 -11.81
CA ALA A 120 -4.25 7.95 -12.22
C ALA A 120 -3.72 6.71 -11.48
N ALA A 121 -2.40 6.59 -11.32
CA ALA A 121 -1.80 5.47 -10.60
C ALA A 121 -2.24 5.43 -9.13
N LEU A 122 -2.30 6.60 -8.46
CA LEU A 122 -2.81 6.71 -7.09
C LEU A 122 -4.31 6.46 -6.98
N TRP A 123 -5.09 6.83 -8.00
CA TRP A 123 -6.50 6.47 -8.07
C TRP A 123 -6.69 4.95 -8.14
N PHE A 124 -5.94 4.26 -9.01
CA PHE A 124 -5.96 2.79 -9.06
C PHE A 124 -5.48 2.18 -7.74
N ALA A 125 -4.42 2.72 -7.14
CA ALA A 125 -3.90 2.28 -5.85
C ALA A 125 -4.97 2.33 -4.74
N ALA A 126 -5.76 3.40 -4.67
CA ALA A 126 -6.82 3.57 -3.67
C ALA A 126 -8.13 2.81 -4.03
N LEU A 127 -8.35 2.51 -5.32
CA LEU A 127 -9.56 1.82 -5.78
C LEU A 127 -9.45 0.30 -5.66
N LEU A 128 -8.32 -0.29 -6.10
CA LEU A 128 -8.16 -1.74 -6.19
C LEU A 128 -8.41 -2.50 -4.88
N PRO A 129 -8.00 -2.03 -3.69
CA PRO A 129 -8.29 -2.71 -2.43
C PRO A 129 -9.80 -2.83 -2.14
N ALA A 130 -10.61 -1.88 -2.62
CA ALA A 130 -12.06 -1.86 -2.47
C ALA A 130 -12.80 -2.70 -3.51
N VAL A 131 -12.16 -3.06 -4.63
CA VAL A 131 -12.80 -3.83 -5.72
C VAL A 131 -12.80 -5.33 -5.39
N PRO A 132 -13.97 -5.98 -5.31
CA PRO A 132 -14.03 -7.43 -5.15
C PRO A 132 -13.35 -8.17 -6.31
N GLY A 133 -12.53 -9.17 -6.00
CA GLY A 133 -11.81 -9.96 -7.02
C GLY A 133 -10.57 -9.28 -7.62
N ALA A 134 -10.25 -8.04 -7.23
CA ALA A 134 -8.97 -7.41 -7.57
C ALA A 134 -7.80 -8.00 -6.76
N ASP A 135 -8.10 -8.60 -5.61
CA ASP A 135 -7.14 -9.35 -4.81
C ASP A 135 -7.32 -10.85 -5.04
N VAL A 136 -6.29 -11.51 -5.56
CA VAL A 136 -6.30 -12.95 -5.80
C VAL A 136 -6.35 -13.79 -4.52
N MET A 137 -6.10 -13.16 -3.36
CA MET A 137 -6.10 -13.81 -2.05
C MET A 137 -7.47 -13.81 -1.36
N THR A 138 -8.47 -13.13 -1.92
CA THR A 138 -9.81 -13.07 -1.32
C THR A 138 -10.91 -13.13 -2.36
N ASP A 139 -11.96 -13.91 -2.09
CA ASP A 139 -13.18 -13.94 -2.91
C ASP A 139 -13.97 -12.61 -2.84
N GLY A 140 -13.57 -11.67 -1.97
CA GLY A 140 -14.18 -10.36 -1.78
C GLY A 140 -13.21 -9.20 -1.98
N SER A 141 -13.57 -8.02 -1.46
CA SER A 141 -12.63 -6.88 -1.38
C SER A 141 -11.55 -7.15 -0.32
N ALA A 142 -10.32 -6.70 -0.56
CA ALA A 142 -9.24 -6.76 0.43
C ALA A 142 -9.60 -6.01 1.73
N MET A 143 -10.47 -4.98 1.65
CA MET A 143 -10.98 -4.22 2.79
C MET A 143 -11.96 -5.01 3.68
N SER A 144 -12.55 -6.10 3.18
CA SER A 144 -13.32 -7.02 4.02
C SER A 144 -12.44 -7.76 5.02
N CYS A 145 -11.13 -7.82 4.76
CA CYS A 145 -10.15 -8.54 5.56
C CYS A 145 -10.45 -10.03 5.76
N ASN A 146 -11.22 -10.63 4.85
CA ASN A 146 -11.48 -12.07 4.88
C ASN A 146 -10.20 -12.91 4.77
N TRP A 147 -9.13 -12.34 4.19
CA TRP A 147 -7.79 -12.94 4.20
C TRP A 147 -7.22 -13.18 5.61
N THR A 148 -7.70 -12.47 6.64
CA THR A 148 -7.34 -12.77 8.04
C THR A 148 -7.84 -14.13 8.52
N ASN A 149 -8.85 -14.68 7.84
CA ASN A 149 -9.47 -15.97 8.13
C ASN A 149 -9.05 -17.07 7.14
N TYR A 150 -8.11 -16.79 6.22
CA TYR A 150 -7.76 -17.63 5.06
C TYR A 150 -7.35 -19.09 5.39
N MET A 151 -7.06 -19.42 6.65
CA MET A 151 -6.87 -20.83 7.08
C MET A 151 -7.50 -21.14 8.44
N GLN A 152 -8.57 -20.44 8.81
CA GLN A 152 -9.27 -20.65 10.09
C GLN A 152 -8.37 -20.54 11.34
N TRP A 153 -7.22 -19.86 11.26
CA TRP A 153 -6.29 -19.66 12.36
C TRP A 153 -6.98 -19.11 13.62
N LYS A 154 -7.95 -18.20 13.44
CA LYS A 154 -8.74 -17.66 14.56
C LYS A 154 -9.60 -18.71 15.25
N ILE A 155 -10.05 -19.74 14.54
CA ILE A 155 -10.84 -20.85 15.10
C ILE A 155 -9.90 -21.83 15.81
N GLN A 156 -8.76 -22.17 15.18
CA GLN A 156 -7.80 -23.14 15.70
C GLN A 156 -6.99 -22.62 16.90
N PHE A 157 -6.69 -21.32 16.93
CA PHE A 157 -5.83 -20.66 17.92
C PHE A 157 -6.58 -19.52 18.62
N ASN A 158 -7.82 -19.76 19.04
CA ASN A 158 -8.73 -18.76 19.62
C ASN A 158 -8.36 -18.31 21.06
N ASP A 159 -7.13 -18.56 21.51
CA ASP A 159 -6.62 -18.05 22.79
C ASP A 159 -5.57 -16.95 22.53
N PRO A 160 -5.95 -15.67 22.59
CA PRO A 160 -5.05 -14.56 22.30
C PRO A 160 -3.95 -14.37 23.36
N ILE A 161 -4.08 -14.94 24.56
CA ILE A 161 -3.03 -14.92 25.60
C ILE A 161 -1.91 -15.88 25.18
N THR A 162 -2.30 -17.07 24.73
CA THR A 162 -1.35 -18.11 24.28
C THR A 162 -0.83 -17.84 22.86
N TYR A 163 -1.64 -17.23 22.00
CA TYR A 163 -1.35 -17.01 20.57
C TYR A 163 -1.55 -15.54 20.15
N PRO A 164 -0.76 -14.59 20.70
CA PRO A 164 -0.92 -13.16 20.44
C PRO A 164 -0.64 -12.74 18.99
N TRP A 165 -0.03 -13.60 18.17
CA TRP A 165 0.18 -13.36 16.74
C TRP A 165 -1.11 -13.43 15.93
N VAL A 166 -2.14 -14.12 16.42
CA VAL A 166 -3.46 -14.21 15.76
C VAL A 166 -4.14 -12.84 15.71
N THR A 167 -4.03 -12.04 16.79
CA THR A 167 -4.55 -10.66 16.83
C THR A 167 -3.70 -9.69 15.99
N GLY A 168 -2.46 -10.05 15.68
CA GLY A 168 -1.60 -9.31 14.75
C GLY A 168 -2.21 -9.15 13.35
N MET A 169 -3.04 -10.09 12.91
CA MET A 169 -3.75 -10.02 11.63
C MET A 169 -4.91 -9.02 11.64
N ASP A 170 -5.59 -8.86 12.77
CA ASP A 170 -6.62 -7.83 12.95
C ASP A 170 -6.00 -6.43 12.93
N ASN A 171 -4.84 -6.29 13.58
CA ASN A 171 -4.05 -5.06 13.50
C ASN A 171 -3.58 -4.78 12.07
N ALA A 172 -3.09 -5.79 11.35
CA ALA A 172 -2.71 -5.64 9.94
C ALA A 172 -3.89 -5.18 9.07
N CYS A 173 -5.08 -5.76 9.27
CA CYS A 173 -6.31 -5.33 8.61
C CYS A 173 -6.67 -3.87 8.92
N SER A 174 -6.65 -3.48 10.20
CA SER A 174 -6.97 -2.10 10.60
C SER A 174 -5.99 -1.11 9.99
N ILE A 175 -4.69 -1.44 9.97
CA ILE A 175 -3.66 -0.58 9.37
C ILE A 175 -3.81 -0.53 7.85
N LEU A 176 -4.21 -1.63 7.20
CA LEU A 176 -4.48 -1.65 5.75
C LEU A 176 -5.65 -0.72 5.39
N LYS A 177 -6.75 -0.76 6.14
CA LYS A 177 -7.89 0.15 5.97
C LYS A 177 -7.48 1.62 6.17
N ALA A 178 -6.67 1.90 7.19
CA ALA A 178 -6.13 3.24 7.40
C ALA A 178 -5.22 3.67 6.24
N SER A 179 -4.39 2.76 5.72
CA SER A 179 -3.53 3.02 4.56
C SER A 179 -4.36 3.33 3.31
N ASP A 180 -5.48 2.64 3.10
CA ASP A 180 -6.39 2.87 1.98
C ASP A 180 -7.03 4.27 2.06
N GLY A 181 -7.57 4.62 3.22
CA GLY A 181 -8.11 5.96 3.46
C GLY A 181 -7.07 7.07 3.24
N MET A 182 -5.83 6.86 3.70
CA MET A 182 -4.75 7.83 3.45
C MET A 182 -4.30 7.85 1.98
N CYS A 183 -4.42 6.74 1.25
CA CYS A 183 -4.16 6.68 -0.19
C CYS A 183 -5.19 7.53 -0.97
N TRP A 184 -6.46 7.50 -0.57
CA TRP A 184 -7.49 8.41 -1.10
C TRP A 184 -7.16 9.88 -0.84
N VAL A 185 -6.70 10.22 0.36
CA VAL A 185 -6.25 11.59 0.69
C VAL A 185 -5.08 12.01 -0.21
N LEU A 186 -4.08 11.14 -0.39
CA LEU A 186 -2.95 11.39 -1.28
C LEU A 186 -3.41 11.61 -2.73
N PHE A 187 -4.31 10.75 -3.23
CA PHE A 187 -4.91 10.90 -4.56
C PHE A 187 -5.54 12.28 -4.75
N LEU A 188 -6.33 12.76 -3.78
CA LEU A 188 -6.97 14.07 -3.88
C LEU A 188 -5.98 15.23 -4.00
N GLY A 189 -4.85 15.18 -3.28
CA GLY A 189 -3.81 16.20 -3.44
C GLY A 189 -3.11 16.14 -4.78
N TRP A 190 -2.90 14.94 -5.33
CA TRP A 190 -2.38 14.76 -6.69
C TRP A 190 -3.37 15.20 -7.77
N LEU A 191 -4.67 15.00 -7.56
CA LEU A 191 -5.72 15.51 -8.42
C LEU A 191 -5.75 17.04 -8.44
N LEU A 192 -5.66 17.67 -7.26
CA LEU A 192 -5.52 19.12 -7.16
C LEU A 192 -4.26 19.61 -7.86
N GLN A 193 -3.14 18.88 -7.70
CA GLN A 193 -1.89 19.20 -8.37
C GLN A 193 -2.03 19.14 -9.90
N SER A 194 -2.63 18.07 -10.42
CA SER A 194 -2.96 17.93 -11.85
C SER A 194 -3.74 19.13 -12.37
N TYR A 195 -4.80 19.53 -11.64
CA TYR A 195 -5.61 20.69 -12.00
C TYR A 195 -4.78 21.98 -12.07
N LEU A 196 -3.94 22.24 -11.06
CA LEU A 196 -3.11 23.45 -11.01
C LEU A 196 -2.06 23.49 -12.12
N TYR A 197 -1.42 22.36 -12.42
CA TYR A 197 -0.46 22.25 -13.52
C TYR A 197 -1.11 22.49 -14.89
N MET A 198 -2.31 21.95 -15.10
CA MET A 198 -3.07 22.19 -16.33
C MET A 198 -3.50 23.66 -16.43
N ARG A 199 -4.01 24.25 -15.35
CA ARG A 199 -4.40 25.67 -15.28
C ARG A 199 -3.20 26.59 -15.56
N ALA A 200 -2.03 26.31 -14.99
CA ALA A 200 -0.81 27.08 -15.21
C ALA A 200 -0.39 27.07 -16.69
N ALA A 201 -0.40 25.90 -17.34
CA ALA A 201 -0.09 25.81 -18.77
C ALA A 201 -1.12 26.51 -19.67
N HIS A 202 -2.41 26.41 -19.35
CA HIS A 202 -3.45 27.13 -20.09
C HIS A 202 -3.26 28.65 -20.01
N ARG A 203 -2.95 29.18 -18.82
CA ARG A 203 -2.67 30.60 -18.62
C ARG A 203 -1.44 31.05 -19.40
N ALA A 204 -0.34 30.30 -19.33
CA ALA A 204 0.88 30.64 -20.06
C ALA A 204 0.64 30.69 -21.59
N ARG A 205 -0.11 29.73 -22.15
CA ARG A 205 -0.50 29.75 -23.57
C ARG A 205 -1.33 30.97 -23.95
N SER A 206 -2.28 31.38 -23.09
CA SER A 206 -3.12 32.55 -23.35
C SER A 206 -2.35 33.87 -23.36
N VAL A 207 -1.21 33.94 -22.67
CA VAL A 207 -0.33 35.13 -22.66
C VAL A 207 0.57 35.16 -23.90
N LEU A 208 1.08 34.00 -24.35
CA LEU A 208 1.96 33.90 -25.52
C LEU A 208 1.24 34.13 -26.86
N ASN A 209 -0.07 33.90 -26.91
CA ASN A 209 -0.89 34.10 -28.11
C ASN A 209 -1.49 35.52 -28.21
N LYS A 210 -1.14 36.41 -27.28
CA LYS A 210 -1.49 37.85 -27.33
C LYS A 210 -0.27 38.64 -27.77
#